data_AF-A0A0C2E5M5-F1
#
_entry.id   AF-A0A0C2E5M5-F1
#
_cell.length_a   1.000
_cell.length_b   1.000
_cell.length_c   1.000
_cell.angle_alpha   90.00
_cell.angle_beta   90.00
_cell.angle_gamma   90.00
#
_symmetry.space_group_name_H-M   'P 1'
#
loop_
_entity.id
_entity.type
_entity.pdbx_description
1 polymer ?
#
loop_
_entity_poly.entity_id
_entity_poly.type
_entity_poly.pdbx_seq_one_letter_code
_entity_poly.pdbx_strand_id
1 'polypeptide(L)'
;MLKKNIEDTISKTMAFQNHDEARRPDNPKTLFDGKIPTLEKGIYRDASPMLQERFENYGRWVNATHGIWLSIQDMENLWCDDIEDSTVDRIKYHAECLKEDWPNHAYSLFKDNRLSLFAGSDIGNESIFLLWLDFEDEPELWVYDSNGESRYKNFNEYLIAYLNDDLSASEHSWRA
;
A
#
# COMPACT_ATOMS: atom_id res chain seq x y z
N MET A 1 -3.76 -17.51 8.99
CA MET A 1 -2.84 -16.72 9.84
C MET A 1 -2.88 -15.24 9.44
N LEU A 2 -2.77 -14.94 8.14
CA LEU A 2 -2.87 -13.58 7.60
C LEU A 2 -4.11 -12.79 8.05
N LYS A 3 -5.33 -13.34 7.90
CA LYS A 3 -6.57 -12.67 8.34
C LYS A 3 -6.48 -12.16 9.79
N LYS A 4 -5.91 -12.98 10.68
CA LYS A 4 -5.68 -12.61 12.07
C LYS A 4 -4.69 -11.45 12.17
N ASN A 5 -3.59 -11.48 11.44
CA ASN A 5 -2.60 -10.40 11.45
C ASN A 5 -3.18 -9.07 10.91
N ILE A 6 -4.08 -9.12 9.92
CA ILE A 6 -4.81 -7.93 9.47
C ILE A 6 -5.72 -7.40 10.59
N GLU A 7 -6.49 -8.27 11.24
CA GLU A 7 -7.36 -7.89 12.36
C GLU A 7 -6.60 -7.37 13.59
N ASP A 8 -5.47 -7.98 13.92
CA ASP A 8 -4.58 -7.53 14.99
C ASP A 8 -3.98 -6.16 14.64
N THR A 9 -3.63 -5.93 13.36
CA THR A 9 -3.14 -4.63 12.87
C THR A 9 -4.22 -3.56 12.99
N ILE A 10 -5.45 -3.86 12.56
CA ILE A 10 -6.60 -2.97 12.74
C ILE A 10 -6.80 -2.64 14.21
N SER A 11 -6.77 -3.65 15.08
CA SER A 11 -6.94 -3.47 16.52
C SER A 11 -5.83 -2.62 17.14
N LYS A 12 -4.57 -2.85 16.77
CA LYS A 12 -3.41 -2.07 17.21
C LYS A 12 -3.54 -0.62 16.76
N THR A 13 -3.79 -0.38 15.48
CA THR A 13 -3.94 0.96 14.91
C THR A 13 -5.10 1.73 15.56
N MET A 14 -6.24 1.06 15.80
CA MET A 14 -7.38 1.66 16.50
C MET A 14 -7.07 2.03 17.95
N ALA A 15 -6.22 1.26 18.65
CA ALA A 15 -5.85 1.53 20.04
C ALA A 15 -4.93 2.75 20.20
N PHE A 16 -4.15 3.09 19.17
CA PHE A 16 -3.30 4.29 19.16
C PHE A 16 -4.04 5.56 18.74
N GLN A 17 -5.22 5.42 18.15
CA GLN A 17 -6.02 6.55 17.66
C GLN A 17 -6.92 7.10 18.76
N ASN A 18 -7.16 8.42 18.70
CA ASN A 18 -8.22 9.02 19.50
C ASN A 18 -9.56 8.36 19.15
N HIS A 19 -10.39 8.09 20.16
CA HIS A 19 -11.65 7.36 19.99
C HIS A 19 -12.58 7.94 18.90
N ASP A 20 -12.53 9.25 18.68
CA ASP A 20 -13.36 9.96 17.68
C ASP A 20 -12.82 9.84 16.24
N GLU A 21 -11.54 9.50 16.08
CA GLU A 21 -10.87 9.35 14.79
C GLU A 21 -10.67 7.89 14.40
N ALA A 22 -10.79 6.95 15.34
CA ALA A 22 -10.60 5.52 15.07
C ALA A 22 -11.61 5.00 14.03
N ARG A 23 -11.12 4.66 12.83
CA ARG A 23 -11.92 4.10 11.74
C ARG A 23 -11.39 2.76 11.32
N ARG A 24 -12.27 1.77 11.22
CA ARG A 24 -11.97 0.48 10.58
C ARG A 24 -11.91 0.67 9.06
N PRO A 25 -11.29 -0.27 8.32
CA PRO A 25 -11.42 -0.31 6.87
C PRO A 25 -12.89 -0.32 6.45
N ASP A 26 -13.18 0.34 5.33
CA ASP A 26 -14.47 0.24 4.67
C ASP A 26 -14.75 -1.21 4.27
N ASN A 27 -16.02 -1.54 4.00
CA ASN A 27 -16.32 -2.77 3.28
C ASN A 27 -15.85 -2.64 1.82
N PRO A 28 -15.44 -3.74 1.16
CA PRO A 28 -15.14 -3.72 -0.27
C PRO A 28 -16.38 -3.27 -1.05
N LYS A 29 -16.24 -2.19 -1.83
CA LYS A 29 -17.36 -1.55 -2.55
C LYS A 29 -17.82 -2.34 -3.78
N THR A 30 -16.92 -3.12 -4.36
CA THR A 30 -17.16 -3.94 -5.56
C THR A 30 -16.79 -5.39 -5.27
N LEU A 31 -17.36 -6.32 -6.03
CA LEU A 31 -16.90 -7.70 -6.01
C LEU A 31 -15.48 -7.72 -6.54
N PHE A 32 -14.55 -8.13 -5.68
CA PHE A 32 -13.16 -8.30 -6.07
C PHE A 32 -13.03 -9.45 -7.05
N ASP A 33 -12.45 -9.19 -8.23
CA ASP A 33 -12.31 -10.14 -9.33
C ASP A 33 -10.96 -10.87 -9.34
N GLY A 34 -10.13 -10.64 -8.31
CA GLY A 34 -8.80 -11.20 -8.20
C GLY A 34 -7.73 -10.44 -8.98
N LYS A 35 -7.99 -9.21 -9.44
CA LYS A 35 -7.01 -8.39 -10.16
C LYS A 35 -6.59 -7.15 -9.37
N ILE A 36 -5.28 -6.88 -9.37
CA ILE A 36 -4.69 -5.71 -8.74
C ILE A 36 -4.23 -4.73 -9.84
N PRO A 37 -4.73 -3.49 -9.87
CA PRO A 37 -4.27 -2.47 -10.80
C PRO A 37 -2.78 -2.15 -10.58
N THR A 38 -2.01 -2.04 -11.66
CA THR A 38 -0.65 -1.48 -11.63
C THR A 38 -0.70 0.03 -11.86
N LEU A 39 0.44 0.73 -11.81
CA LEU A 39 0.52 2.15 -12.17
C LEU A 39 0.39 2.37 -13.68
N GLU A 40 0.60 1.33 -14.50
CA GLU A 40 0.33 1.39 -15.93
C GLU A 40 -1.15 1.14 -16.23
N LYS A 41 -1.78 2.11 -16.91
CA LYS A 41 -3.22 2.09 -17.20
C LYS A 41 -3.66 0.84 -17.95
N GLY A 42 -4.67 0.16 -17.41
CA GLY A 42 -5.24 -1.04 -18.00
C GLY A 42 -4.37 -2.30 -17.84
N ILE A 43 -3.24 -2.20 -17.13
CA ILE A 43 -2.42 -3.35 -16.77
C ILE A 43 -2.71 -3.77 -15.34
N TYR A 44 -3.04 -5.05 -15.20
CA TYR A 44 -3.39 -5.67 -13.93
C TYR A 44 -2.47 -6.85 -13.63
N ARG A 45 -2.33 -7.17 -12.35
CA ARG A 45 -1.67 -8.37 -11.84
C ARG A 45 -2.69 -9.28 -11.18
N ASP A 46 -2.46 -10.58 -11.25
CA ASP A 46 -3.24 -11.53 -10.46
C ASP A 46 -2.98 -11.29 -8.97
N ALA A 47 -4.05 -11.24 -8.19
CA ALA A 47 -3.96 -11.10 -6.76
C ALA A 47 -3.34 -12.34 -6.16
N SER A 48 -2.23 -12.14 -5.46
CA SER A 48 -1.61 -13.17 -4.64
C SER A 48 -2.57 -13.66 -3.54
N PRO A 49 -2.36 -14.86 -2.97
CA PRO A 49 -3.19 -15.34 -1.86
C PRO A 49 -3.33 -14.33 -0.70
N MET A 50 -2.28 -13.57 -0.38
CA MET A 50 -2.38 -12.57 0.69
C MET A 50 -3.20 -11.35 0.28
N LEU A 51 -3.09 -10.91 -0.97
CA LEU A 51 -3.87 -9.78 -1.46
C LEU A 51 -5.34 -10.15 -1.72
N GLN A 52 -5.64 -11.41 -2.01
CA GLN A 52 -7.03 -11.91 -2.04
C GLN A 52 -7.71 -11.69 -0.69
N GLU A 53 -7.11 -12.17 0.40
CA GLU A 53 -7.68 -11.96 1.75
C GLU A 53 -7.86 -10.45 2.05
N ARG A 54 -6.91 -9.61 1.64
CA ARG A 54 -6.97 -8.15 1.86
C ARG A 54 -8.14 -7.49 1.13
N PHE A 55 -8.32 -7.77 -0.16
CA PHE A 55 -9.29 -7.05 -0.99
C PHE A 55 -10.68 -7.70 -1.04
N GLU A 56 -10.80 -8.99 -0.72
CA GLU A 56 -12.10 -9.64 -0.53
C GLU A 56 -12.83 -9.21 0.74
N ASN A 57 -12.09 -8.81 1.78
CA ASN A 57 -12.66 -8.53 3.10
C ASN A 57 -12.65 -7.04 3.46
N TYR A 58 -11.77 -6.23 2.87
CA TYR A 58 -11.55 -4.86 3.30
C TYR A 58 -11.45 -3.92 2.08
N GLY A 59 -12.08 -2.75 2.18
CA GLY A 59 -12.02 -1.66 1.21
C GLY A 59 -10.90 -0.67 1.53
N ARG A 60 -11.14 0.61 1.28
CA ARG A 60 -10.23 1.70 1.65
C ARG A 60 -10.08 1.74 3.16
N TRP A 61 -8.90 2.08 3.66
CA TRP A 61 -8.70 2.34 5.09
C TRP A 61 -7.97 3.66 5.29
N VAL A 62 -8.72 4.69 5.66
CA VAL A 62 -8.24 6.08 5.78
C VAL A 62 -7.22 6.26 6.89
N ASN A 63 -7.40 5.55 8.01
CA ASN A 63 -6.53 5.69 9.17
C ASN A 63 -5.65 4.46 9.35
N ALA A 64 -5.16 3.92 8.23
CA ALA A 64 -4.20 2.81 8.25
C ALA A 64 -2.79 3.30 8.59
N THR A 65 -1.87 2.37 8.76
CA THR A 65 -0.46 2.68 8.91
C THR A 65 0.20 2.98 7.56
N HIS A 66 1.17 3.89 7.56
CA HIS A 66 1.92 4.32 6.36
C HIS A 66 1.04 4.91 5.25
N GLY A 67 0.06 5.72 5.66
CA GLY A 67 -0.88 6.40 4.76
C GLY A 67 -2.21 5.68 4.61
N ILE A 68 -3.02 6.14 3.67
CA ILE A 68 -4.34 5.61 3.37
C ILE A 68 -4.16 4.33 2.55
N TRP A 69 -4.60 3.18 3.07
CA TRP A 69 -4.64 1.97 2.26
C TRP A 69 -5.76 2.09 1.23
N LEU A 70 -5.39 1.99 -0.03
CA LEU A 70 -6.29 2.17 -1.17
C LEU A 70 -7.20 0.95 -1.34
N SER A 71 -8.43 1.19 -1.78
CA SER A 71 -9.27 0.12 -2.35
C SER A 71 -8.87 -0.13 -3.81
N ILE A 72 -9.32 -1.24 -4.40
CA ILE A 72 -9.09 -1.52 -5.83
C ILE A 72 -9.60 -0.37 -6.71
N GLN A 73 -10.78 0.17 -6.41
CA GLN A 73 -11.32 1.31 -7.16
C GLN A 73 -10.42 2.54 -7.05
N ASP A 74 -9.83 2.79 -5.88
CA ASP A 74 -8.93 3.92 -5.69
C ASP A 74 -7.66 3.74 -6.51
N MET A 75 -7.12 2.52 -6.54
CA MET A 75 -5.95 2.16 -7.35
C MET A 75 -6.22 2.33 -8.85
N GLU A 76 -7.41 1.96 -9.34
CA GLU A 76 -7.80 2.21 -10.73
C GLU A 76 -7.99 3.70 -11.03
N ASN A 77 -8.54 4.47 -10.07
CA ASN A 77 -8.74 5.90 -10.24
C ASN A 77 -7.43 6.66 -10.43
N LEU A 78 -6.29 6.12 -9.98
CA LEU A 78 -4.96 6.71 -10.25
C LEU A 78 -4.66 6.84 -11.76
N TRP A 79 -5.33 6.06 -12.62
CA TRP A 79 -5.19 6.13 -14.08
C TRP A 79 -5.97 7.26 -14.75
N CYS A 80 -6.80 7.97 -13.99
CA CYS A 80 -7.55 9.12 -14.48
C CYS A 80 -6.69 10.37 -14.41
N ASP A 81 -6.80 11.22 -15.43
CA ASP A 81 -6.15 12.54 -15.44
C ASP A 81 -6.90 13.50 -14.50
N ASP A 82 -8.23 13.42 -14.51
CA ASP A 82 -9.11 14.19 -13.60
C ASP A 82 -9.74 13.22 -12.58
N ILE A 83 -9.31 13.31 -11.32
CA ILE A 83 -9.82 12.49 -10.21
C ILE A 83 -10.77 13.32 -9.35
N GLU A 84 -12.04 12.93 -9.26
CA GLU A 84 -13.05 13.65 -8.46
C GLU A 84 -12.79 13.54 -6.94
N ASP A 85 -12.24 12.40 -6.49
CA ASP A 85 -11.89 12.18 -5.10
C ASP A 85 -10.58 12.91 -4.76
N SER A 86 -10.70 14.05 -4.08
CA SER A 86 -9.56 14.90 -3.71
C SER A 86 -8.49 14.20 -2.89
N THR A 87 -8.83 13.16 -2.13
CA THR A 87 -7.85 12.39 -1.35
C THR A 87 -7.02 11.51 -2.29
N VAL A 88 -7.66 10.80 -3.21
CA VAL A 88 -6.94 9.97 -4.19
C VAL A 88 -6.12 10.83 -5.14
N ASP A 89 -6.65 11.98 -5.55
CA ASP A 89 -5.95 12.98 -6.38
C ASP A 89 -4.65 13.47 -5.71
N ARG A 90 -4.73 13.84 -4.42
CA ARG A 90 -3.54 14.24 -3.65
C ARG A 90 -2.53 13.12 -3.48
N ILE A 91 -2.99 11.90 -3.19
CA ILE A 91 -2.11 10.73 -3.08
C ILE A 91 -1.35 10.51 -4.39
N LYS A 92 -2.04 10.60 -5.54
CA LYS A 92 -1.40 10.51 -6.85
C LYS A 92 -0.34 11.59 -7.03
N TYR A 93 -0.71 12.85 -6.77
CA TYR A 93 0.21 13.99 -6.87
C TYR A 93 1.48 13.78 -6.01
N HIS A 94 1.33 13.40 -4.75
CA HIS A 94 2.46 13.16 -3.86
C HIS A 94 3.35 12.00 -4.34
N ALA A 95 2.76 10.90 -4.80
CA ALA A 95 3.52 9.78 -5.37
C ALA A 95 4.31 10.19 -6.61
N GLU A 96 3.72 11.00 -7.49
CA GLU A 96 4.39 11.52 -8.70
C GLU A 96 5.54 12.48 -8.37
N CYS A 97 5.39 13.37 -7.37
CA CYS A 97 6.49 14.20 -6.91
C CYS A 97 7.67 13.36 -6.40
N LEU A 98 7.40 12.30 -5.63
CA LEU A 98 8.45 11.40 -5.12
C LEU A 98 9.20 10.66 -6.24
N LYS A 99 8.53 10.35 -7.35
CA LYS A 99 9.14 9.75 -8.54
C LYS A 99 10.21 10.65 -9.16
N GLU A 100 10.01 11.97 -9.13
CA GLU A 100 10.95 12.95 -9.70
C GLU A 100 12.07 13.32 -8.72
N ASP A 101 11.73 13.51 -7.44
CA ASP A 101 12.64 14.08 -6.45
C ASP A 101 13.55 13.03 -5.77
N TRP A 102 13.14 11.76 -5.73
CA TRP A 102 13.90 10.69 -5.09
C TRP A 102 14.27 9.59 -6.10
N PRO A 103 15.47 9.65 -6.72
CA PRO A 103 15.87 8.69 -7.76
C PRO A 103 15.92 7.22 -7.32
N ASN A 104 15.93 6.97 -6.01
CA ASN A 104 16.04 5.62 -5.44
C ASN A 104 14.72 5.12 -4.87
N HIS A 105 13.65 5.90 -5.02
CA HIS A 105 12.30 5.51 -4.65
C HIS A 105 11.78 4.47 -5.65
N ALA A 106 10.93 3.55 -5.18
CA ALA A 106 10.43 2.43 -5.97
C ALA A 106 9.79 2.92 -7.27
N TYR A 107 8.98 3.98 -7.17
CA TYR A 107 8.31 4.58 -8.33
C TYR A 107 9.26 5.15 -9.38
N SER A 108 10.48 5.51 -8.99
CA SER A 108 11.55 5.98 -9.87
C SER A 108 12.35 4.82 -10.47
N LEU A 109 12.51 3.73 -9.72
CA LEU A 109 13.36 2.58 -10.06
C LEU A 109 12.69 1.57 -11.00
N PHE A 110 11.40 1.32 -10.82
CA PHE A 110 10.69 0.23 -11.52
C PHE A 110 9.69 0.76 -12.53
N LYS A 111 9.39 -0.07 -13.52
CA LYS A 111 8.38 0.23 -14.55
C LYS A 111 6.98 0.25 -13.94
N ASP A 112 6.11 1.09 -14.47
CA ASP A 112 4.75 1.28 -13.96
C ASP A 112 3.92 -0.03 -13.99
N ASN A 113 4.10 -0.92 -14.98
CA ASN A 113 3.46 -2.26 -15.02
C ASN A 113 4.00 -3.29 -14.01
N ARG A 114 4.99 -2.91 -13.20
CA ARG A 114 5.54 -3.73 -12.11
C ARG A 114 5.27 -3.15 -10.74
N LEU A 115 4.58 -2.02 -10.67
CA LEU A 115 4.27 -1.36 -9.42
C LEU A 115 2.78 -1.17 -9.27
N SER A 116 2.30 -1.32 -8.05
CA SER A 116 0.98 -0.87 -7.64
C SER A 116 1.14 0.02 -6.41
N LEU A 117 0.50 1.18 -6.38
CA LEU A 117 0.43 1.99 -5.18
C LEU A 117 -0.63 1.38 -4.25
N PHE A 118 -0.21 0.81 -3.13
CA PHE A 118 -1.08 0.14 -2.17
C PHE A 118 -1.58 1.09 -1.08
N ALA A 119 -0.70 1.98 -0.62
CA ALA A 119 -1.05 3.02 0.33
C ALA A 119 -0.32 4.32 0.02
N GLY A 120 -0.93 5.44 0.37
CA GLY A 120 -0.30 6.75 0.23
C GLY A 120 -0.90 7.79 1.16
N SER A 121 -0.07 8.75 1.57
CA SER A 121 -0.47 9.91 2.35
C SER A 121 -1.02 11.01 1.45
N ASP A 122 -2.11 11.66 1.85
CA ASP A 122 -2.71 12.80 1.13
C ASP A 122 -2.15 14.16 1.60
N ILE A 123 -1.23 14.14 2.56
CA ILE A 123 -0.59 15.32 3.15
C ILE A 123 0.93 15.19 3.31
N GLY A 124 1.48 13.98 3.13
CA GLY A 124 2.87 13.64 3.40
C GLY A 124 3.46 12.73 2.33
N ASN A 125 4.60 12.12 2.65
CA ASN A 125 5.37 11.30 1.72
C ASN A 125 5.27 9.80 2.03
N GLU A 126 4.50 9.43 3.07
CA GLU A 126 4.32 8.03 3.44
C GLU A 126 3.59 7.29 2.32
N SER A 127 4.12 6.13 1.95
CA SER A 127 3.52 5.30 0.92
C SER A 127 3.96 3.85 1.02
N ILE A 128 3.16 2.96 0.44
CA ILE A 128 3.48 1.55 0.25
C ILE A 128 3.28 1.21 -1.21
N PHE A 129 4.31 0.66 -1.84
CA PHE A 129 4.24 0.10 -3.20
C PHE A 129 4.32 -1.42 -3.14
N LEU A 130 3.54 -2.08 -3.99
CA LEU A 130 3.69 -3.50 -4.31
C LEU A 130 4.61 -3.61 -5.52
N LEU A 131 5.72 -4.34 -5.38
CA LEU A 131 6.61 -4.67 -6.48
C LEU A 131 6.37 -6.09 -6.96
N TRP A 132 5.97 -6.20 -8.23
CA TRP A 132 5.69 -7.47 -8.89
C TRP A 132 6.96 -8.01 -9.56
N LEU A 133 7.52 -9.07 -8.97
CA LEU A 133 8.65 -9.80 -9.51
C LEU A 133 8.17 -11.00 -10.32
N ASP A 134 8.90 -11.35 -11.38
CA ASP A 134 8.56 -12.57 -12.14
C ASP A 134 8.85 -13.80 -11.28
N PHE A 135 8.03 -14.84 -11.43
CA PHE A 135 8.17 -16.14 -10.76
C PHE A 135 7.97 -16.12 -9.24
N GLU A 136 7.55 -14.99 -8.66
CA GLU A 136 7.10 -14.89 -7.28
C GLU A 136 5.58 -14.75 -7.22
N ASP A 137 4.94 -15.47 -6.30
CA ASP A 137 3.48 -15.42 -6.12
C ASP A 137 3.04 -14.15 -5.38
N GLU A 138 3.84 -13.71 -4.40
CA GLU A 138 3.57 -12.54 -3.57
C GLU A 138 4.43 -11.34 -4.02
N PRO A 139 3.85 -10.14 -4.14
CA PRO A 139 4.66 -8.95 -4.38
C PRO A 139 5.42 -8.56 -3.12
N GLU A 140 6.59 -7.97 -3.31
CA GLU A 140 7.30 -7.30 -2.22
C GLU A 140 6.58 -6.00 -1.85
N LEU A 141 6.66 -5.62 -0.57
CA LEU A 141 6.20 -4.32 -0.10
C LEU A 141 7.39 -3.39 0.09
N TRP A 142 7.34 -2.26 -0.59
CA TRP A 142 8.28 -1.15 -0.43
C TRP A 142 7.56 -0.04 0.33
N VAL A 143 7.97 0.15 1.58
CA VAL A 143 7.31 1.04 2.54
C VAL A 143 8.19 2.26 2.77
N TYR A 144 7.58 3.45 2.72
CA TYR A 144 8.24 4.72 2.95
C TYR A 144 7.59 5.45 4.12
N ASP A 145 8.41 5.88 5.07
CA ASP A 145 8.03 6.74 6.18
C ASP A 145 9.19 7.63 6.65
N SER A 146 9.06 8.21 7.84
CA SER A 146 10.08 9.05 8.47
C SER A 146 11.40 8.32 8.77
N ASN A 147 11.42 6.99 8.82
CA ASN A 147 12.62 6.17 8.97
C ASN A 147 13.31 5.88 7.63
N GLY A 148 12.69 6.23 6.51
CA GLY A 148 13.21 6.02 5.16
C GLY A 148 12.48 4.89 4.44
N GLU A 149 13.25 4.01 3.80
CA GLU A 149 12.73 2.89 3.01
C GLU A 149 12.82 1.61 3.83
N SER A 150 11.75 0.83 3.88
CA SER A 150 11.74 -0.55 4.38
C SER A 150 11.22 -1.50 3.31
N ARG A 151 11.83 -2.69 3.21
CA ARG A 151 11.39 -3.74 2.27
C ARG A 151 10.96 -4.99 3.00
N TYR A 152 9.81 -5.51 2.60
CA TYR A 152 9.26 -6.77 3.12
C TYR A 152 8.98 -7.71 1.97
N LYS A 153 9.24 -9.01 2.17
CA LYS A 153 9.08 -10.01 1.11
C LYS A 153 7.62 -10.15 0.65
N ASN A 154 6.67 -9.90 1.55
CA ASN A 154 5.25 -10.06 1.30
C ASN A 154 4.43 -9.30 2.33
N PHE A 155 3.12 -9.23 2.12
CA PHE A 155 2.21 -8.48 2.97
C PHE A 155 2.22 -8.96 4.43
N ASN A 156 2.34 -10.28 4.66
CA ASN A 156 2.31 -10.82 6.01
C ASN A 156 3.56 -10.43 6.83
N GLU A 157 4.74 -10.39 6.21
CA GLU A 157 5.97 -9.94 6.89
C GLU A 157 5.88 -8.47 7.30
N TYR A 158 5.34 -7.62 6.43
CA TYR A 158 5.05 -6.23 6.77
C TYR A 158 4.12 -6.11 7.98
N LEU A 159 3.00 -6.84 7.99
CA LEU A 159 2.06 -6.83 9.11
C LEU A 159 2.73 -7.28 10.42
N ILE A 160 3.54 -8.34 10.37
CA ILE A 160 4.26 -8.84 11.54
C ILE A 160 5.26 -7.80 12.06
N ALA A 161 6.01 -7.15 11.17
CA ALA A 161 6.95 -6.09 11.55
C ALA A 161 6.22 -4.93 12.23
N TYR A 162 5.12 -4.46 11.65
CA TYR A 162 4.28 -3.41 12.25
C TYR A 162 3.73 -3.83 13.62
N LEU A 163 3.21 -5.06 13.75
CA LEU A 163 2.67 -5.57 15.01
C LEU A 163 3.73 -5.62 16.12
N ASN A 164 4.97 -5.91 15.77
CA ASN A 164 6.09 -6.01 16.71
C ASN A 164 6.87 -4.70 16.91
N ASP A 165 6.47 -3.60 16.26
CA ASP A 165 7.23 -2.34 16.24
C ASP A 165 8.68 -2.55 15.76
N ASP A 166 8.88 -3.47 14.81
CA ASP A 166 10.18 -3.82 14.26
C ASP A 166 10.55 -2.90 13.10
N LEU A 167 11.55 -2.05 13.33
CA LEU A 167 12.08 -1.09 12.37
C LEU A 167 13.36 -1.55 11.68
N SER A 168 13.84 -2.77 11.95
CA SER A 168 15.12 -3.28 11.43
C SER A 168 15.18 -3.30 9.89
N ALA A 169 14.03 -3.44 9.22
CA ALA A 169 13.94 -3.37 7.76
C ALA A 169 14.41 -2.03 7.19
N SER A 170 14.31 -0.92 7.95
CA SER A 170 14.79 0.41 7.55
C SER A 170 16.31 0.57 7.67
N GLU A 171 16.96 -0.28 8.47
CA GLU A 171 18.40 -0.26 8.69
C GLU A 171 19.16 -0.97 7.54
N HIS A 172 18.46 -1.78 6.75
CA HIS A 172 19.01 -2.53 5.63
C HIS A 172 18.67 -1.88 4.30
N SER A 173 19.64 -1.15 3.72
CA SER A 173 19.47 -0.63 2.36
C SER A 173 19.41 -1.77 1.35
N TRP A 174 18.52 -1.68 0.37
CA TRP A 174 18.50 -2.60 -0.79
C TRP A 174 19.81 -2.65 -1.58
N ARG A 175 20.70 -1.68 -1.36
CA ARG A 175 22.00 -1.54 -2.02
C ARG A 175 23.13 -2.26 -1.30
N ALA A 176 22.91 -2.66 -0.05
CA ALA A 176 23.94 -3.21 0.84
C ALA A 176 24.17 -4.71 0.60
#